data_AF-A0A317G9C9-F1
#
_entry.id   AF-A0A317G9C9-F1
#
_cell.length_a   1.000
_cell.length_b   1.000
_cell.length_c   1.000
_cell.angle_alpha   90.00
_cell.angle_beta   90.00
_cell.angle_gamma   90.00
#
_symmetry.space_group_name_H-M   'P 1'
#
loop_
_entity.id
_entity.type
_entity.pdbx_description
1 polymer ?
#
loop_
_entity_poly.entity_id
_entity_poly.type
_entity_poly.pdbx_seq_one_letter_code
_entity_poly.pdbx_strand_id
1 'polypeptide(L)'
;MADYIRKLNRINYSGGATGYSSSGHGPEYYVVIVDSQKYPQTAEHIKMAQTMGFPEFVTLGRLDAAERRKASLADVKASPIYDRDEWPMAVFEEGGQGADVAYIEGRDNRGAGSSIGWQMRGFPDGSRVRVRVI
;
A
#
# COMPACT_ATOMS: atom_id res chain seq x y z
N MET A 1 10.05 1.79 -14.59
CA MET A 1 9.15 1.71 -13.41
C MET A 1 8.41 3.02 -13.14
N ALA A 2 9.11 4.14 -12.89
CA ALA A 2 8.47 5.43 -12.61
C ALA A 2 7.54 5.94 -13.73
N ASP A 3 7.92 5.78 -15.00
CA ASP A 3 7.07 6.19 -16.13
C ASP A 3 5.83 5.30 -16.30
N TYR A 4 5.92 4.03 -15.92
CA TYR A 4 4.77 3.12 -15.95
C TYR A 4 3.75 3.50 -14.88
N ILE A 5 4.21 3.78 -13.66
CA ILE A 5 3.36 4.26 -12.55
C ILE A 5 2.73 5.61 -12.91
N ARG A 6 3.51 6.55 -13.48
CA ARG A 6 2.99 7.83 -13.98
C ARG A 6 1.94 7.64 -15.08
N LYS A 7 2.14 6.70 -16.00
CA LYS A 7 1.16 6.38 -17.05
C LYS A 7 -0.11 5.78 -16.45
N LEU A 8 -0.02 4.83 -15.53
CA LEU A 8 -1.19 4.26 -14.83
C LEU A 8 -1.99 5.35 -14.11
N ASN A 9 -1.32 6.22 -13.35
CA ASN A 9 -1.96 7.32 -12.64
C ASN A 9 -2.53 8.39 -13.60
N ARG A 10 -1.96 8.57 -14.79
CA ARG A 10 -2.51 9.44 -15.85
C ARG A 10 -3.72 8.82 -16.57
N ILE A 11 -3.73 7.50 -16.81
CA ILE A 11 -4.85 6.81 -17.45
C ILE A 11 -6.09 6.88 -16.55
N ASN A 12 -5.92 6.73 -15.23
CA ASN A 12 -7.01 6.93 -14.26
C ASN A 12 -7.57 8.36 -14.27
N TYR A 13 -6.82 9.35 -14.78
CA TYR A 13 -7.26 10.74 -14.91
C TYR A 13 -8.03 11.02 -16.22
N SER A 14 -7.94 10.15 -17.24
CA SER A 14 -8.52 10.38 -18.56
C SER A 14 -9.87 9.69 -18.81
N GLY A 15 -10.56 9.24 -17.76
CA GLY A 15 -11.92 8.71 -17.87
C GLY A 15 -12.96 9.82 -18.02
N GLY A 16 -13.22 10.29 -19.24
CA GLY A 16 -14.38 11.13 -19.54
C GLY A 16 -14.18 12.19 -20.62
N ALA A 17 -14.03 11.77 -21.89
CA ALA A 17 -14.33 12.67 -23.00
C ALA A 17 -15.85 12.72 -23.18
N THR A 18 -16.55 13.56 -22.42
CA THR A 18 -17.84 14.19 -22.79
C THR A 18 -18.26 15.19 -21.70
N GLY A 19 -18.16 16.48 -22.02
CA GLY A 19 -19.04 17.53 -21.47
C GLY A 19 -18.83 17.99 -20.01
N TYR A 20 -18.38 19.24 -19.89
CA TYR A 20 -18.64 20.21 -18.80
C TYR A 20 -17.93 20.10 -17.42
N SER A 21 -17.42 21.28 -17.05
CA SER A 21 -17.01 21.80 -15.75
C SER A 21 -15.70 21.29 -15.13
N SER A 22 -14.69 22.14 -15.22
CA SER A 22 -13.47 22.11 -14.42
C SER A 22 -13.80 22.36 -12.92
N SER A 23 -14.10 21.32 -12.17
CA SER A 23 -13.88 21.27 -10.72
C SER A 23 -12.70 20.35 -10.42
N GLY A 24 -11.74 20.82 -9.61
CA GLY A 24 -10.45 20.18 -9.35
C GLY A 24 -10.54 18.83 -8.63
N HIS A 25 -10.95 17.78 -9.33
CA HIS A 25 -10.96 16.41 -8.82
C HIS A 25 -9.65 15.69 -9.22
N GLY A 26 -8.91 15.23 -8.21
CA GLY A 26 -7.77 14.33 -8.39
C GLY A 26 -8.18 12.96 -8.96
N PRO A 27 -7.24 12.05 -9.22
CA PRO A 27 -7.56 10.72 -9.72
C PRO A 27 -8.47 9.95 -8.74
N GLU A 28 -9.36 9.10 -9.26
CA GLU A 28 -10.26 8.24 -8.45
C GLU A 28 -9.47 7.39 -7.44
N TYR A 29 -8.30 6.91 -7.85
CA TYR A 29 -7.32 6.27 -7.00
C TYR A 29 -5.91 6.34 -7.61
N TYR A 30 -4.91 6.26 -6.75
CA TYR A 30 -3.51 6.12 -7.14
C TYR A 30 -3.08 4.66 -7.14
N VAL A 31 -2.19 4.28 -8.06
CA VAL A 31 -1.59 2.96 -8.08
C VAL A 31 -0.20 3.01 -7.45
N VAL A 32 0.04 2.10 -6.51
CA VAL A 32 1.36 1.78 -5.95
C VAL A 32 1.74 0.39 -6.40
N ILE A 33 2.99 0.21 -6.81
CA ILE A 33 3.48 -1.07 -7.28
C ILE A 33 4.49 -1.67 -6.29
N VAL A 34 4.33 -2.97 -6.03
CA VAL A 34 5.32 -3.83 -5.38
C VAL A 34 5.90 -4.75 -6.45
N ASP A 35 7.21 -4.68 -6.65
CA ASP A 35 7.95 -5.47 -7.65
C ASP A 35 8.32 -6.82 -7.03
N SER A 36 7.66 -7.91 -7.45
CA SER A 36 7.86 -9.23 -6.86
C SER A 36 9.22 -9.84 -7.18
N GLN A 37 9.94 -9.32 -8.18
CA GLN A 37 11.31 -9.75 -8.43
C GLN A 37 12.29 -9.14 -7.44
N LYS A 38 11.97 -7.95 -6.88
CA LYS A 38 12.81 -7.26 -5.90
C LYS A 38 12.47 -7.59 -4.46
N TYR A 39 11.18 -7.75 -4.17
CA TYR A 39 10.65 -7.98 -2.83
C TYR A 39 9.71 -9.20 -2.84
N PRO A 40 10.22 -10.39 -3.19
CA PRO A 40 9.39 -11.58 -3.38
C PRO A 40 8.55 -11.96 -2.16
N GLN A 41 9.10 -11.86 -0.94
CA GLN A 41 8.38 -12.29 0.26
C GLN A 41 7.26 -11.31 0.63
N THR A 42 7.55 -10.00 0.59
CA THR A 42 6.52 -8.97 0.81
C THR A 42 5.43 -9.03 -0.26
N ALA A 43 5.81 -9.25 -1.52
CA ALA A 43 4.86 -9.41 -2.62
C ALA A 43 3.94 -10.62 -2.43
N GLU A 44 4.49 -11.75 -1.99
CA GLU A 44 3.70 -12.95 -1.68
C GLU A 44 2.73 -12.71 -0.53
N HIS A 45 3.17 -12.08 0.57
CA HIS A 45 2.32 -11.74 1.71
C HIS A 45 1.13 -10.87 1.28
N ILE A 46 1.37 -9.77 0.55
CA ILE A 46 0.31 -8.89 0.05
C ILE A 46 -0.69 -9.65 -0.83
N LYS A 47 -0.18 -10.50 -1.74
CA LYS A 47 -1.03 -11.29 -2.66
C LYS A 47 -1.89 -12.30 -1.90
N MET A 48 -1.31 -12.97 -0.89
CA MET A 48 -2.04 -13.94 -0.08
C MET A 48 -3.09 -13.26 0.79
N ALA A 49 -2.75 -12.15 1.46
CA ALA A 49 -3.71 -11.38 2.24
C ALA A 49 -4.88 -10.91 1.38
N GLN A 50 -4.63 -10.37 0.18
CA GLN A 50 -5.71 -10.01 -0.76
C GLN A 50 -6.57 -11.22 -1.17
N THR A 51 -5.96 -12.40 -1.35
CA THR A 51 -6.69 -13.64 -1.64
C THR A 51 -7.56 -14.10 -0.45
N MET A 52 -7.13 -13.81 0.78
CA MET A 52 -7.90 -14.05 2.01
C MET A 52 -9.04 -13.05 2.24
N GLY A 53 -9.21 -12.06 1.36
CA GLY A 53 -10.28 -11.08 1.42
C GLY A 53 -9.88 -9.74 2.04
N PHE A 54 -8.60 -9.53 2.36
CA PHE A 54 -8.11 -8.21 2.75
C PHE A 54 -8.19 -7.22 1.57
N PRO A 55 -8.40 -5.93 1.84
CA PRO A 55 -8.68 -4.97 0.78
C PRO A 55 -7.49 -4.79 -0.17
N GLU A 56 -7.78 -4.77 -1.48
CA GLU A 56 -6.83 -4.35 -2.53
C GLU A 56 -6.74 -2.82 -2.64
N PHE A 57 -7.85 -2.14 -2.33
CA PHE A 57 -7.96 -0.68 -2.29
C PHE A 57 -7.97 -0.21 -0.84
N VAL A 58 -7.07 0.69 -0.52
CA VAL A 58 -6.80 1.17 0.83
C VAL A 58 -6.71 2.69 0.82
N THR A 59 -6.93 3.31 1.97
CA THR A 59 -7.05 4.76 2.12
C THR A 59 -5.82 5.27 2.85
N LEU A 60 -5.08 6.19 2.23
CA LEU A 60 -3.84 6.72 2.79
C LEU A 60 -4.13 7.64 3.97
N GLY A 61 -3.73 7.25 5.19
CA GLY A 61 -3.97 8.00 6.42
C GLY A 61 -2.77 7.94 7.35
N ARG A 62 -1.84 8.88 7.20
CA ARG A 62 -0.53 8.83 7.88
C ARG A 62 -0.57 9.13 9.38
N LEU A 63 -1.56 9.89 9.85
CA LEU A 63 -1.61 10.43 11.21
C LEU A 63 -1.51 9.32 12.28
N ASP A 64 -2.31 8.28 12.16
CA ASP A 64 -2.44 7.23 13.18
C ASP A 64 -1.60 5.98 12.90
N ALA A 65 -0.62 6.08 12.01
CA ALA A 65 0.16 4.92 11.57
C ALA A 65 0.91 4.22 12.72
N ALA A 66 1.35 4.97 13.73
CA ALA A 66 2.00 4.40 14.91
C ALA A 66 1.02 3.58 15.76
N GLU A 67 -0.18 4.08 15.98
CA GLU A 67 -1.22 3.40 16.77
C GLU A 67 -1.76 2.16 16.04
N ARG A 68 -1.97 2.26 14.73
CA ARG A 68 -2.35 1.08 13.92
C ARG A 68 -1.28 0.00 14.00
N ARG A 69 0.00 0.36 13.85
CA ARG A 69 1.10 -0.62 13.98
C ARG A 69 1.16 -1.27 15.35
N LYS A 70 0.86 -0.52 16.41
CA LYS A 70 0.79 -1.08 17.75
C LYS A 70 -0.36 -2.09 17.87
N ALA A 71 -1.52 -1.78 17.28
CA ALA A 71 -2.71 -2.62 17.34
C ALA A 71 -2.55 -3.92 16.54
N SER A 72 -2.08 -3.86 15.29
CA SER A 72 -1.82 -5.04 14.44
C SER A 72 -0.79 -5.99 15.06
N LEU A 73 0.22 -5.45 15.73
CA LEU A 73 1.36 -6.22 16.25
C LEU A 73 1.22 -6.63 17.72
N ALA A 74 0.09 -6.32 18.38
CA ALA A 74 -0.10 -6.53 19.82
C ALA A 74 0.07 -7.99 20.24
N ASP A 75 -0.50 -8.91 19.48
CA ASP A 75 -0.48 -10.36 19.77
C ASP A 75 0.54 -11.14 18.94
N VAL A 76 1.34 -10.45 18.12
CA VAL A 76 2.36 -11.07 17.28
C VAL A 76 3.70 -10.99 17.97
N LYS A 77 4.31 -12.14 18.28
CA LYS A 77 5.61 -12.20 18.95
C LYS A 77 6.69 -11.46 18.15
N ALA A 78 7.52 -10.67 18.83
CA ALA A 78 8.68 -10.06 18.17
C ALA A 78 9.70 -11.13 17.75
N SER A 79 10.30 -10.95 16.58
CA SER A 79 11.37 -11.81 16.07
C SER A 79 12.69 -11.05 16.02
N PRO A 80 13.83 -11.66 16.42
CA PRO A 80 15.15 -11.03 16.31
C PRO A 80 15.73 -11.08 14.88
N ILE A 81 15.14 -11.90 14.00
CA ILE A 81 15.66 -12.19 12.65
C ILE A 81 14.72 -11.73 11.53
N TYR A 82 13.42 -11.62 11.80
CA TYR A 82 12.40 -11.26 10.83
C TYR A 82 11.69 -9.97 11.26
N ASP A 83 11.34 -9.16 10.28
CA ASP A 83 10.40 -8.08 10.50
C ASP A 83 8.97 -8.64 10.44
N ARG A 84 8.04 -8.00 11.15
CA ARG A 84 6.61 -8.31 11.07
C ARG A 84 5.99 -7.38 10.03
N ASP A 85 5.73 -7.91 8.85
CA ASP A 85 5.05 -7.19 7.77
C ASP A 85 3.54 -7.22 7.98
N GLU A 86 2.82 -6.19 7.54
CA GLU A 86 1.41 -5.96 7.84
C GLU A 86 0.61 -5.71 6.56
N TRP A 87 -0.47 -6.44 6.32
CA TRP A 87 -1.45 -6.12 5.29
C TRP A 87 -2.90 -6.11 5.81
N PRO A 88 -3.62 -4.97 5.75
CA PRO A 88 -3.18 -3.68 5.23
C PRO A 88 -2.12 -3.01 6.11
N MET A 89 -1.19 -2.31 5.47
CA MET A 89 -0.10 -1.60 6.17
C MET A 89 -0.66 -0.53 7.12
N ALA A 90 0.03 -0.27 8.23
CA ALA A 90 -0.38 0.72 9.21
C ALA A 90 -0.51 2.17 8.70
N VAL A 91 0.12 2.51 7.56
CA VAL A 91 -0.04 3.84 6.92
C VAL A 91 -1.39 4.03 6.24
N PHE A 92 -2.15 2.94 6.07
CA PHE A 92 -3.51 2.97 5.56
C PHE A 92 -4.53 2.95 6.70
N GLU A 93 -5.69 3.55 6.47
CA GLU A 93 -6.77 3.61 7.45
C GLU A 93 -7.33 2.23 7.79
N GLU A 94 -7.34 1.31 6.82
CA GLU A 94 -7.78 -0.08 6.96
C GLU A 94 -6.75 -0.96 7.67
N GLY A 95 -5.56 -0.44 7.98
CA GLY A 95 -4.55 -1.14 8.76
C GLY A 95 -4.88 -1.19 10.25
N GLY A 96 -4.00 -1.85 11.01
CA GLY A 96 -4.14 -1.97 12.46
C GLY A 96 -4.83 -3.24 12.91
N GLN A 97 -5.80 -3.14 13.83
CA GLN A 97 -6.44 -4.33 14.40
C GLN A 97 -7.02 -5.23 13.31
N GLY A 98 -6.60 -6.50 13.32
CA GLY A 98 -7.08 -7.49 12.36
C GLY A 98 -6.32 -7.52 11.03
N ALA A 99 -5.30 -6.68 10.82
CA ALA A 99 -4.39 -6.82 9.68
C ALA A 99 -3.71 -8.19 9.68
N ASP A 100 -3.49 -8.76 8.49
CA ASP A 100 -2.68 -9.95 8.31
C ASP A 100 -1.22 -9.62 8.61
N VAL A 101 -0.55 -10.49 9.37
CA VAL A 101 0.83 -10.28 9.77
C VAL A 101 1.67 -11.51 9.46
N ALA A 102 2.74 -11.29 8.69
CA ALA A 102 3.71 -12.33 8.33
C ALA A 102 5.13 -11.95 8.77
N TYR A 103 5.94 -12.96 9.09
CA TYR A 103 7.37 -12.76 9.30
C TYR A 103 8.10 -12.74 7.97
N ILE A 104 8.73 -11.61 7.66
CA ILE A 104 9.42 -11.38 6.39
C ILE A 104 10.88 -11.02 6.67
N GLU A 105 11.78 -11.45 5.78
CA GLU A 105 13.19 -11.09 5.82
C GLU A 105 13.36 -9.56 5.81
N GLY A 106 14.16 -9.04 6.75
CA GLY A 106 14.17 -7.60 7.01
C GLY A 106 14.64 -6.76 5.82
N ARG A 107 15.53 -7.28 4.96
CA ARG A 107 15.93 -6.55 3.74
C ARG A 107 14.80 -6.47 2.72
N ASP A 108 14.08 -7.56 2.50
CA ASP A 108 12.90 -7.62 1.64
C ASP A 108 11.83 -6.62 2.12
N ASN A 109 11.39 -6.74 3.38
CA ASN A 109 10.32 -5.91 3.95
C ASN A 109 10.67 -4.41 3.95
N ARG A 110 11.83 -4.03 4.49
CA ARG A 110 12.24 -2.61 4.56
C ARG A 110 12.45 -2.01 3.17
N GLY A 111 12.92 -2.83 2.22
CA GLY A 111 13.05 -2.45 0.82
C GLY A 111 11.69 -2.16 0.18
N ALA A 112 10.72 -3.05 0.35
CA ALA A 112 9.35 -2.88 -0.13
C ALA A 112 8.70 -1.65 0.51
N GLY A 113 8.76 -1.51 1.84
CA GLY A 113 8.21 -0.36 2.57
C GLY A 113 8.82 0.97 2.13
N SER A 114 10.13 1.01 1.88
CA SER A 114 10.80 2.20 1.33
C SER A 114 10.32 2.53 -0.08
N SER A 115 10.18 1.53 -0.95
CA SER A 115 9.68 1.70 -2.33
C SER A 115 8.24 2.21 -2.36
N ILE A 116 7.35 1.61 -1.56
CA ILE A 116 5.95 2.01 -1.43
C ILE A 116 5.87 3.44 -0.88
N GLY A 117 6.59 3.73 0.22
CA GLY A 117 6.62 5.05 0.82
C GLY A 117 7.09 6.13 -0.15
N TRP A 118 8.10 5.84 -0.97
CA TRP A 118 8.61 6.79 -1.98
C TRP A 118 7.57 7.08 -3.07
N GLN A 119 6.85 6.06 -3.55
CA GLN A 119 5.77 6.22 -4.53
C GLN A 119 4.63 7.09 -3.99
N MET A 120 4.31 6.97 -2.69
CA MET A 120 3.21 7.69 -2.06
C MET A 120 3.55 9.11 -1.62
N ARG A 121 4.80 9.57 -1.70
CA ARG A 121 5.23 10.90 -1.19
C ARG A 121 4.40 12.08 -1.72
N GLY A 122 3.90 11.98 -2.96
CA GLY A 122 3.09 13.01 -3.59
C GLY A 122 1.58 12.84 -3.43
N PHE A 123 1.12 11.79 -2.72
CA PHE A 123 -0.31 11.52 -2.58
C PHE A 123 -0.85 12.20 -1.32
N PRO A 124 -1.92 13.00 -1.43
CA PRO A 124 -2.54 13.61 -0.26
C PRO A 124 -3.13 12.53 0.67
N ASP A 125 -3.19 12.81 1.97
CA ASP A 125 -3.95 11.95 2.90
C ASP A 125 -5.45 11.95 2.49
N GLY A 126 -6.14 10.86 2.77
CA GLY A 126 -7.48 10.57 2.25
C GLY A 126 -7.50 10.01 0.82
N SER A 127 -6.34 9.92 0.15
CA SER A 127 -6.27 9.32 -1.18
C SER A 127 -6.60 7.83 -1.13
N ARG A 128 -7.46 7.39 -2.04
CA ARG A 128 -7.63 5.97 -2.34
C ARG A 128 -6.42 5.46 -3.11
N VAL A 129 -5.86 4.34 -2.67
CA VAL A 129 -4.65 3.72 -3.20
C VAL A 129 -4.95 2.26 -3.53
N ARG A 130 -4.55 1.82 -4.72
CA ARG A 130 -4.54 0.41 -5.11
C ARG A 130 -3.11 -0.09 -5.11
N VAL A 131 -2.80 -1.06 -4.25
CA VAL A 131 -1.47 -1.68 -4.24
C VAL A 131 -1.49 -2.91 -5.13
N ARG A 132 -0.63 -2.92 -6.15
CA ARG A 132 -0.53 -4.02 -7.11
C ARG A 132 0.85 -4.66 -7.04
N VAL A 133 0.87 -5.99 -6.99
CA VAL A 133 2.07 -6.78 -7.20
C VAL A 133 2.29 -6.97 -8.70
N ILE A 134 3.52 -6.77 -9.19
CA ILE A 134 3.92 -7.05 -10.58
C ILE A 134 5.12 -8.00 -10.65
#